data_AF-A0A336KQG6-F1
#
_entry.id   AF-A0A336KQG6-F1
#
_cell.length_a   1.000
_cell.length_b   1.000
_cell.length_c   1.000
_cell.angle_alpha   90.00
_cell.angle_beta   90.00
_cell.angle_gamma   90.00
#
_symmetry.space_group_name_H-M   'P 1'
#
loop_
_entity.id
_entity.type
_entity.pdbx_description
1 polymer ?
#
loop_
_entity_poly.entity_id
_entity_poly.type
_entity_poly.pdbx_seq_one_letter_code
_entity_poly.pdbx_strand_id
1 'polypeptide(L)'
;MILCHIGYIGFNAFDNFREFIKHLQEGTSISIINSPIVVDIFFTISGFLLALGVENAKKQNTEPLKVFWKGILNRYLRLIIPYIPAVLILMTLAKYFETASPYLPFMNESENCQNHYWRNWLFIHNLYPFSEICFDTTWYLGADFQLYIILLTVMAFRMSYPKIGDHLLKLLFVMGLMTAAYVGYVDNFSFYIDVQLQSLNSSYFPFWIRMAPYLVGVGGGLLYNKLQGKKLVLNRFLMNILWIFILILGGFLYSSQNHRTEDRIFGAAFLSLGRSLWAVTIVWWIVTTAYGYGGVIGRICSYKCWIPISRISYSTCLMNQLVLYGIGMASDKPFHYDVLPNLILFMGYAIAILFLSLIFNVLFEFPFIRLIKLF
;
A
#
# COMPACT_ATOMS: atom_id res chain seq x y z
N MET A 1 -5.01 7.52 -2.11
CA MET A 1 -4.79 6.71 -3.33
C MET A 1 -5.56 7.29 -4.52
N ILE A 2 -6.90 7.18 -4.64
CA ILE A 2 -7.65 7.71 -5.81
C ILE A 2 -7.34 9.20 -6.10
N LEU A 3 -7.40 10.07 -5.09
CA LEU A 3 -7.04 11.50 -5.21
C LEU A 3 -5.61 11.73 -5.74
N CYS A 4 -4.66 10.91 -5.28
CA CYS A 4 -3.25 11.02 -5.67
C CYS A 4 -3.06 10.65 -7.15
N HIS A 5 -3.74 9.59 -7.61
CA HIS A 5 -3.63 9.12 -8.98
C HIS A 5 -4.29 10.06 -9.99
N ILE A 6 -5.35 10.79 -9.59
CA ILE A 6 -5.95 11.84 -10.43
C ILE A 6 -4.93 12.95 -10.70
N GLY A 7 -4.22 13.40 -9.66
CA GLY A 7 -3.16 14.40 -9.83
C GLY A 7 -1.98 13.92 -10.66
N TYR A 8 -1.62 12.64 -10.54
CA TYR A 8 -0.53 12.02 -11.30
C TYR A 8 -0.86 11.86 -12.79
N ILE A 9 -2.07 11.39 -13.13
CA ILE A 9 -2.49 11.19 -14.52
C ILE A 9 -2.80 12.53 -15.21
N GLY A 10 -3.30 13.51 -14.44
CA GLY A 10 -3.52 14.87 -14.94
C GLY A 10 -2.23 15.68 -15.13
N PHE A 11 -1.06 15.21 -14.67
CA PHE A 11 0.17 16.02 -14.62
C PHE A 11 0.55 16.66 -15.96
N ASN A 12 0.37 15.95 -17.08
CA ASN A 12 0.64 16.48 -18.43
C ASN A 12 -0.60 17.08 -19.12
N ALA A 13 -1.77 17.00 -18.49
CA ALA A 13 -3.06 17.35 -19.08
C ALA A 13 -3.72 18.59 -18.43
N PHE A 14 -3.10 19.22 -17.43
CA PHE A 14 -3.62 20.45 -16.82
C PHE A 14 -3.27 21.71 -17.63
N ASP A 15 -4.25 22.57 -17.91
CA ASP A 15 -4.03 23.86 -18.57
C ASP A 15 -3.40 24.91 -17.62
N ASN A 16 -3.73 24.85 -16.33
CA ASN A 16 -3.20 25.70 -15.25
C ASN A 16 -2.22 24.94 -14.34
N PHE A 17 -1.29 24.20 -14.94
CA PHE A 17 -0.31 23.37 -14.24
C PHE A 17 0.44 24.08 -13.11
N ARG A 18 0.80 25.36 -13.30
CA ARG A 18 1.51 26.15 -12.26
C ARG A 18 0.68 26.36 -11.00
N GLU A 19 -0.63 26.57 -11.17
CA GLU A 19 -1.57 26.76 -10.06
C GLU A 19 -1.83 25.43 -9.34
N PHE A 20 -1.94 24.34 -10.10
CA PHE A 20 -1.99 22.99 -9.57
C PHE A 20 -0.77 22.67 -8.69
N ILE A 21 0.46 22.88 -9.20
CA ILE A 21 1.70 22.65 -8.42
C ILE A 21 1.76 23.54 -7.18
N LYS A 22 1.38 24.81 -7.30
CA LYS A 22 1.36 25.73 -6.16
C LYS A 22 0.40 25.22 -5.08
N HIS A 23 -0.80 24.80 -5.46
CA HIS A 23 -1.76 24.26 -4.52
C HIS A 23 -1.31 22.92 -3.93
N LEU A 24 -0.67 22.05 -4.72
CA LEU A 24 -0.06 20.82 -4.23
C LEU A 24 1.05 21.06 -3.20
N GLN A 25 1.69 22.22 -3.24
CA GLN A 25 2.68 22.69 -2.27
C GLN A 25 2.07 23.50 -1.10
N GLU A 26 0.75 23.69 -1.07
CA GLU A 26 0.02 24.29 0.06
C GLU A 26 -0.39 23.22 1.07
N GLY A 27 -0.39 23.57 2.36
CA GLY A 27 -0.29 22.59 3.45
C GLY A 27 -1.42 21.56 3.60
N THR A 28 -2.63 21.86 3.12
CA THR A 28 -3.74 20.90 3.12
C THR A 28 -3.59 19.82 2.04
N SER A 29 -2.90 20.16 0.95
CA SER A 29 -2.82 19.35 -0.28
C SER A 29 -1.53 18.55 -0.33
N ILE A 30 -0.47 19.03 0.32
CA ILE A 30 0.76 18.27 0.59
C ILE A 30 0.42 16.94 1.33
N SER A 31 -0.56 16.96 2.24
CA SER A 31 -1.02 15.74 2.93
C SER A 31 -1.73 14.72 2.04
N ILE A 32 -2.34 15.18 0.94
CA ILE A 32 -2.96 14.30 -0.06
C ILE A 32 -1.87 13.62 -0.91
N ILE A 33 -0.76 14.31 -1.17
CA ILE A 33 0.39 13.79 -1.94
C ILE A 33 1.27 12.88 -1.08
N ASN A 34 1.39 13.15 0.22
CA ASN A 34 2.16 12.34 1.18
C ASN A 34 1.49 11.00 1.56
N SER A 35 0.75 10.42 0.61
CA SER A 35 0.22 9.06 0.58
C SER A 35 1.24 7.90 0.67
N PRO A 36 2.60 8.04 0.60
CA PRO A 36 3.49 6.89 0.79
C PRO A 36 3.34 6.16 2.13
N ILE A 37 2.97 6.89 3.20
CA ILE A 37 2.70 6.31 4.53
C ILE A 37 1.38 5.55 4.54
N VAL A 38 0.39 5.98 3.74
CA VAL A 38 -0.90 5.29 3.65
C VAL A 38 -0.73 3.88 3.11
N VAL A 39 0.24 3.66 2.21
CA VAL A 39 0.56 2.33 1.67
C VAL A 39 1.12 1.40 2.77
N ASP A 40 1.76 1.94 3.81
CA ASP A 40 2.26 1.15 4.95
C ASP A 40 1.14 0.49 5.76
N ILE A 41 -0.11 0.94 5.63
CA ILE A 41 -1.28 0.23 6.15
C ILE A 41 -1.38 -1.17 5.54
N PHE A 42 -1.21 -1.30 4.22
CA PHE A 42 -1.29 -2.59 3.53
C PHE A 42 -0.18 -3.53 4.00
N PHE A 43 1.06 -3.05 4.07
CA PHE A 43 2.20 -3.85 4.56
C PHE A 43 2.01 -4.29 6.02
N THR A 44 1.51 -3.40 6.87
CA THR A 44 1.24 -3.72 8.29
C THR A 44 0.15 -4.78 8.43
N ILE A 45 -0.96 -4.64 7.70
CA ILE A 45 -2.06 -5.63 7.70
C ILE A 45 -1.58 -6.97 7.12
N SER A 46 -0.81 -6.96 6.03
CA SER A 46 -0.20 -8.15 5.43
C SER A 46 0.68 -8.90 6.45
N GLY A 47 1.52 -8.19 7.20
CA GLY A 47 2.36 -8.78 8.24
C GLY A 47 1.54 -9.36 9.39
N PHE A 48 0.52 -8.63 9.84
CA PHE A 48 -0.37 -9.10 10.90
C PHE A 48 -1.09 -10.39 10.51
N LEU A 49 -1.65 -10.45 9.29
CA LEU A 49 -2.35 -11.64 8.79
C LEU A 49 -1.40 -12.81 8.51
N LEU A 50 -0.18 -12.56 8.02
CA LEU A 50 0.85 -13.59 7.87
C LEU A 50 1.13 -14.27 9.21
N ALA A 51 1.37 -13.49 10.27
CA ALA A 51 1.65 -14.02 11.60
C ALA A 51 0.51 -14.89 12.12
N LEU A 52 -0.73 -14.42 12.00
CA LEU A 52 -1.91 -15.20 12.41
C LEU A 52 -2.11 -16.47 11.59
N GLY A 53 -1.88 -16.41 10.28
CA GLY A 53 -1.99 -17.57 9.39
C GLY A 53 -1.03 -18.68 9.80
N VAL A 54 0.24 -18.35 10.05
CA VAL A 54 1.27 -19.31 10.46
C VAL A 54 0.99 -19.86 11.86
N GLU A 55 0.61 -19.00 12.82
CA GLU A 55 0.29 -19.44 14.18
C GLU A 55 -0.96 -20.35 14.23
N ASN A 56 -1.98 -20.08 13.40
CA ASN A 56 -3.13 -20.96 13.27
C ASN A 56 -2.77 -22.31 12.64
N ALA A 57 -1.92 -22.31 11.60
CA ALA A 57 -1.43 -23.54 10.99
C ALA A 57 -0.58 -24.37 11.98
N LYS A 58 0.21 -23.70 12.83
CA LYS A 58 0.95 -24.32 13.92
C LYS A 58 0.02 -24.98 14.95
N LYS A 59 -1.06 -24.31 15.36
CA LYS A 59 -2.10 -24.89 16.25
C LYS A 59 -2.77 -26.13 15.63
N GLN A 60 -2.87 -26.18 14.31
CA GLN A 60 -3.39 -27.32 13.55
C GLN A 60 -2.34 -28.42 13.28
N ASN A 61 -1.16 -28.34 13.91
CA ASN A 61 -0.04 -29.27 13.69
C ASN A 61 0.37 -29.43 12.21
N THR A 62 0.22 -28.38 11.41
CA THR A 62 0.64 -28.41 10.01
C THR A 62 2.16 -28.32 9.92
N GLU A 63 2.78 -29.14 9.08
CA GLU A 63 4.22 -29.12 8.88
C GLU A 63 4.73 -27.78 8.30
N PRO A 64 5.89 -27.27 8.75
CA PRO A 64 6.43 -25.98 8.30
C PRO A 64 6.61 -25.87 6.78
N LEU A 65 7.09 -26.93 6.13
CA LEU A 65 7.27 -26.99 4.67
C LEU A 65 5.93 -26.86 3.93
N LYS A 66 4.88 -27.51 4.47
CA LYS A 66 3.52 -27.41 3.92
C LYS A 66 2.94 -26.02 4.11
N VAL A 67 3.18 -25.37 5.26
CA VAL A 67 2.78 -23.97 5.49
C VAL A 67 3.46 -23.02 4.50
N PHE A 68 4.77 -23.22 4.26
CA PHE A 68 5.53 -22.43 3.32
C PHE A 68 5.00 -22.52 1.89
N TRP A 69 4.96 -23.72 1.31
CA TRP A 69 4.53 -23.90 -0.08
C TRP A 69 3.06 -23.56 -0.31
N LYS A 70 2.18 -24.00 0.60
CA LYS A 70 0.75 -23.66 0.51
C LYS A 70 0.51 -22.16 0.68
N GLY A 71 1.26 -21.49 1.56
CA GLY A 71 1.19 -20.05 1.76
C GLY A 71 1.56 -19.27 0.51
N ILE A 72 2.71 -19.59 -0.10
CA ILE A 72 3.17 -18.96 -1.34
C ILE A 72 2.18 -19.19 -2.48
N LEU A 73 1.79 -20.45 -2.72
CA LEU A 73 0.88 -20.78 -3.82
C LEU A 73 -0.46 -20.07 -3.68
N ASN A 74 -1.06 -20.12 -2.48
CA ASN A 74 -2.35 -19.47 -2.23
C ASN A 74 -2.28 -17.96 -2.41
N ARG A 75 -1.18 -17.32 -1.94
CA ARG A 75 -1.02 -15.87 -2.11
C ARG A 75 -0.76 -15.49 -3.56
N TYR A 76 0.10 -16.24 -4.25
CA TYR A 76 0.40 -16.02 -5.66
C TYR A 76 -0.86 -16.14 -6.52
N LEU A 77 -1.60 -17.25 -6.39
CA LEU A 77 -2.86 -17.47 -7.12
C LEU A 77 -3.89 -16.37 -6.82
N ARG A 78 -4.04 -15.98 -5.55
CA ARG A 78 -4.96 -14.91 -5.16
C ARG A 78 -4.65 -13.58 -5.85
N LEU A 79 -3.38 -13.22 -5.97
CA LEU A 79 -2.97 -11.95 -6.58
C LEU A 79 -2.98 -12.02 -8.10
N ILE A 80 -2.39 -13.06 -8.69
CA ILE A 80 -2.13 -13.14 -10.14
C ILE A 80 -3.41 -13.27 -10.97
N ILE A 81 -4.42 -13.99 -10.48
CA ILE A 81 -5.65 -14.29 -11.22
C ILE A 81 -6.38 -13.02 -11.67
N PRO A 82 -6.75 -12.10 -10.76
CA PRO A 82 -7.30 -10.80 -11.14
C PRO A 82 -6.26 -9.85 -11.76
N TYR A 83 -4.96 -10.10 -11.58
CA TYR A 83 -3.91 -9.20 -12.07
C TYR A 83 -3.61 -9.35 -13.57
N ILE A 84 -3.60 -10.58 -14.09
CA ILE A 84 -3.41 -10.84 -15.53
C ILE A 84 -4.42 -10.06 -16.40
N PRO A 85 -5.75 -10.15 -16.20
CA PRO A 85 -6.69 -9.41 -17.02
C PRO A 85 -6.55 -7.90 -16.86
N ALA A 86 -6.16 -7.41 -15.68
CA ALA A 86 -5.91 -5.98 -15.49
C ALA A 86 -4.70 -5.48 -16.31
N VAL A 87 -3.59 -6.24 -16.33
CA VAL A 87 -2.41 -5.92 -17.17
C VAL A 87 -2.78 -5.98 -18.66
N LEU A 88 -3.57 -6.98 -19.08
CA LEU A 88 -4.01 -7.08 -20.47
C LEU A 88 -4.91 -5.90 -20.88
N ILE A 89 -5.82 -5.46 -20.01
CA ILE A 89 -6.64 -4.26 -20.25
C ILE A 89 -5.73 -3.02 -20.35
N LEU A 90 -4.73 -2.88 -19.48
CA LEU A 90 -3.79 -1.76 -19.58
C LEU A 90 -3.04 -1.77 -20.92
N MET A 91 -2.55 -2.93 -21.34
CA MET A 91 -1.83 -3.10 -22.61
C MET A 91 -2.70 -2.70 -23.81
N THR A 92 -3.97 -3.12 -23.84
CA THR A 92 -4.87 -2.79 -24.94
C THR A 92 -5.24 -1.30 -24.94
N LEU A 93 -5.53 -0.72 -23.77
CA LEU A 93 -5.81 0.71 -23.63
C LEU A 93 -4.60 1.56 -24.04
N ALA A 94 -3.41 1.23 -23.54
CA ALA A 94 -2.18 1.95 -23.86
C ALA A 94 -1.89 1.92 -25.36
N LYS A 95 -2.07 0.76 -26.01
CA LYS A 95 -1.83 0.64 -27.45
C LYS A 95 -2.85 1.44 -28.28
N TYR A 96 -4.11 1.48 -27.85
CA TYR A 96 -5.15 2.26 -28.51
C TYR A 96 -4.87 3.77 -28.40
N PHE A 97 -4.62 4.25 -27.18
CA PHE A 97 -4.41 5.66 -26.91
C PHE A 97 -3.08 6.22 -27.44
N GLU A 98 -2.09 5.38 -27.70
CA GLU A 98 -0.85 5.76 -28.41
C GLU A 98 -1.14 6.48 -29.74
N THR A 99 -2.21 6.08 -30.44
CA THR A 99 -2.63 6.70 -31.71
C THR A 99 -3.85 7.60 -31.60
N ALA A 100 -4.71 7.36 -30.61
CA ALA A 100 -6.01 8.03 -30.50
C ALA A 100 -5.98 9.28 -29.64
N SER A 101 -5.05 9.39 -28.68
CA SER A 101 -5.01 10.52 -27.75
C SER A 101 -4.19 11.69 -28.32
N PRO A 102 -4.63 12.95 -28.14
CA PRO A 102 -3.81 14.11 -28.44
C PRO A 102 -2.73 14.36 -27.38
N TYR A 103 -2.79 13.69 -26.23
CA TYR A 103 -1.83 13.84 -25.13
C TYR A 103 -0.81 12.70 -25.14
N LEU A 104 0.44 13.05 -24.82
CA LEU A 104 1.46 12.05 -24.52
C LEU A 104 1.28 11.58 -23.07
N PRO A 105 1.23 10.27 -22.83
CA PRO A 105 1.16 9.76 -21.46
C PRO A 105 2.42 10.14 -20.69
N PHE A 106 2.30 10.23 -19.36
CA PHE A 106 3.43 10.58 -18.49
C PHE A 106 4.54 9.53 -18.55
N MET A 107 4.17 8.27 -18.72
CA MET A 107 5.07 7.14 -18.96
C MET A 107 4.77 6.53 -20.33
N ASN A 108 5.73 5.86 -20.95
CA ASN A 108 5.44 5.13 -22.18
C ASN A 108 4.82 3.75 -21.85
N GLU A 109 3.58 3.70 -21.34
CA GLU A 109 2.98 2.43 -20.90
C GLU A 109 2.85 1.43 -22.05
N SER A 110 2.62 1.90 -23.29
CA SER A 110 2.55 1.04 -24.47
C SER A 110 3.85 0.27 -24.69
N GLU A 111 4.99 0.97 -24.67
CA GLU A 111 6.31 0.37 -24.84
C GLU A 111 6.73 -0.45 -23.62
N ASN A 112 6.60 0.11 -22.41
CA ASN A 112 6.96 -0.55 -21.17
C ASN A 112 6.21 -1.86 -20.98
N CYS A 113 4.90 -1.87 -21.25
CA CYS A 113 4.12 -3.09 -21.13
C CYS A 113 4.45 -4.12 -22.20
N GLN A 114 4.74 -3.74 -23.44
CA GLN A 114 5.15 -4.70 -24.48
C GLN A 114 6.48 -5.38 -24.12
N ASN A 115 7.44 -4.63 -23.59
CA ASN A 115 8.78 -5.14 -23.29
C ASN A 115 8.88 -5.84 -21.92
N HIS A 116 8.05 -5.44 -20.95
CA HIS A 116 8.27 -5.77 -19.54
C HIS A 116 7.03 -6.29 -18.79
N TYR A 117 5.94 -6.67 -19.48
CA TYR A 117 4.75 -7.26 -18.82
C TYR A 117 5.08 -8.47 -17.93
N TRP A 118 6.02 -9.32 -18.34
CA TRP A 118 6.38 -10.54 -17.62
C TRP A 118 6.94 -10.25 -16.22
N ARG A 119 7.57 -9.08 -16.00
CA ARG A 119 8.06 -8.65 -14.68
C ARG A 119 6.92 -8.48 -13.68
N ASN A 120 5.73 -8.08 -14.16
CA ASN A 120 4.53 -7.94 -13.34
C ASN A 120 4.01 -9.31 -12.90
N TRP A 121 3.99 -10.31 -13.78
CA TRP A 121 3.52 -11.64 -13.44
C TRP A 121 4.36 -12.31 -12.36
N LEU A 122 5.67 -12.03 -12.35
CA LEU A 122 6.59 -12.50 -11.31
C LEU A 122 6.62 -11.62 -10.06
N PHE A 123 5.89 -10.49 -10.03
CA PHE A 123 5.91 -9.52 -8.93
C PHE A 123 7.33 -8.97 -8.63
N ILE A 124 8.12 -8.72 -9.67
CA ILE A 124 9.49 -8.17 -9.57
C ILE A 124 9.66 -6.81 -10.25
N HIS A 125 8.59 -6.23 -10.81
CA HIS A 125 8.63 -4.98 -11.56
C HIS A 125 9.12 -3.79 -10.72
N ASN A 126 8.91 -3.80 -9.41
CA ASN A 126 9.39 -2.75 -8.49
C ASN A 126 10.91 -2.77 -8.22
N LEU A 127 11.63 -3.79 -8.73
CA LEU A 127 13.10 -3.86 -8.63
C LEU A 127 13.82 -3.18 -9.80
N TYR A 128 13.06 -2.76 -10.81
CA TYR A 128 13.56 -2.09 -12.00
C TYR A 128 13.30 -0.59 -11.92
N PRO A 129 13.99 0.23 -12.73
CA PRO A 129 13.77 1.66 -12.77
C PRO A 129 12.30 2.00 -13.05
N PHE A 130 11.79 3.02 -12.37
CA PHE A 130 10.43 3.52 -12.54
C PHE A 130 10.05 3.75 -14.00
N SER A 131 10.98 4.28 -14.81
CA SER A 131 10.83 4.54 -16.24
C SER A 131 10.44 3.31 -17.06
N GLU A 132 10.74 2.10 -16.58
CA GLU A 132 10.48 0.82 -17.28
C GLU A 132 9.25 0.07 -16.71
N ILE A 133 8.57 0.63 -15.71
CA ILE A 133 7.44 -0.06 -15.09
C ILE A 133 6.22 0.02 -16.01
N CYS A 134 5.64 -1.13 -16.30
CA CYS A 134 4.41 -1.25 -17.10
C CYS A 134 3.16 -0.84 -16.32
N PHE A 135 2.97 -1.39 -15.11
CA PHE A 135 1.84 -1.07 -14.24
C PHE A 135 2.40 -0.47 -12.96
N ASP A 136 2.54 0.85 -12.92
CA ASP A 136 3.21 1.55 -11.83
C ASP A 136 2.41 1.44 -10.53
N THR A 137 1.09 1.64 -10.52
CA THR A 137 0.30 1.60 -9.27
C THR A 137 0.43 0.28 -8.51
N THR A 138 0.78 -0.82 -9.16
CA THR A 138 0.91 -2.15 -8.51
C THR A 138 2.30 -2.43 -7.95
N TRP A 139 3.22 -1.48 -7.98
CA TRP A 139 4.56 -1.62 -7.41
C TRP A 139 4.54 -2.17 -5.98
N TYR A 140 3.55 -1.74 -5.18
CA TYR A 140 3.41 -2.15 -3.78
C TYR A 140 3.00 -3.63 -3.65
N LEU A 141 2.29 -4.19 -4.65
CA LEU A 141 1.98 -5.62 -4.69
C LEU A 141 3.25 -6.44 -4.93
N GLY A 142 4.16 -5.94 -5.79
CA GLY A 142 5.49 -6.51 -5.99
C GLY A 142 6.28 -6.56 -4.68
N ALA A 143 6.41 -5.40 -4.03
CA ALA A 143 7.10 -5.28 -2.76
C ALA A 143 6.49 -6.14 -1.63
N ASP A 144 5.15 -6.22 -1.58
CA ASP A 144 4.41 -6.99 -0.58
C ASP A 144 4.58 -8.50 -0.77
N PHE A 145 4.58 -8.98 -2.02
CA PHE A 145 4.81 -10.40 -2.32
C PHE A 145 6.26 -10.81 -1.97
N GLN A 146 7.24 -9.97 -2.28
CA GLN A 146 8.65 -10.19 -1.92
C GLN A 146 8.83 -10.26 -0.39
N LEU A 147 8.30 -9.29 0.35
CA LEU A 147 8.34 -9.30 1.82
C LEU A 147 7.59 -10.49 2.40
N TYR A 148 6.47 -10.90 1.80
CA TYR A 148 5.74 -12.08 2.23
C TYR A 148 6.58 -13.34 2.14
N ILE A 149 7.27 -13.58 1.02
CA ILE A 149 8.10 -14.78 0.85
C ILE A 149 9.21 -14.81 1.91
N ILE A 150 9.93 -13.69 2.08
CA ILE A 150 11.02 -13.58 3.05
C ILE A 150 10.49 -13.86 4.46
N LEU A 151 9.42 -13.19 4.87
CA LEU A 151 8.91 -13.28 6.24
C LEU A 151 8.15 -14.57 6.50
N LEU A 152 7.48 -15.15 5.49
CA LEU A 152 6.90 -16.49 5.59
C LEU A 152 8.00 -17.54 5.78
N THR A 153 9.14 -17.40 5.10
CA THR A 153 10.30 -18.29 5.29
C THR A 153 10.76 -18.26 6.75
N VAL A 154 10.98 -17.07 7.30
CA VAL A 154 11.41 -16.90 8.69
C VAL A 154 10.34 -17.40 9.67
N MET A 155 9.07 -17.13 9.42
CA MET A 155 7.94 -17.57 10.25
C MET A 155 7.74 -19.08 10.21
N ALA A 156 7.89 -19.73 9.04
CA ALA A 156 7.85 -21.18 8.91
C ALA A 156 9.04 -21.82 9.64
N PHE A 157 10.25 -21.29 9.47
CA PHE A 157 11.43 -21.74 10.21
C PHE A 157 11.27 -21.59 11.74
N ARG A 158 10.66 -20.48 12.17
CA ARG A 158 10.31 -20.21 13.58
C ARG A 158 9.35 -21.26 14.17
N MET A 159 8.56 -21.98 13.36
CA MET A 159 7.71 -23.07 13.86
C MET A 159 8.56 -24.18 14.49
N SER A 160 9.68 -24.53 13.85
CA SER A 160 10.65 -25.52 14.33
C SER A 160 11.61 -24.96 15.38
N TYR A 161 12.11 -23.75 15.17
CA TYR A 161 13.13 -23.12 16.03
C TYR A 161 12.67 -21.74 16.53
N PRO A 162 11.79 -21.67 17.55
CA PRO A 162 11.12 -20.43 17.94
C PRO A 162 12.09 -19.34 18.42
N LYS A 163 13.11 -19.70 19.20
CA LYS A 163 14.10 -18.74 19.72
C LYS A 163 14.91 -18.10 18.58
N ILE A 164 15.41 -18.93 17.66
CA ILE A 164 16.23 -18.47 16.52
C ILE A 164 15.36 -17.62 15.58
N GLY A 165 14.13 -18.06 15.30
CA GLY A 165 13.19 -17.30 14.49
C GLY A 165 12.86 -15.93 15.09
N ASP A 166 12.65 -15.84 16.41
CA ASP A 166 12.43 -14.55 17.09
C ASP A 166 13.66 -13.62 16.99
N HIS A 167 14.89 -14.16 17.06
CA HIS A 167 16.11 -13.38 16.84
C HIS A 167 16.23 -12.90 15.39
N LEU A 168 15.91 -13.75 14.41
CA LEU A 168 15.94 -13.38 12.98
C LEU A 168 14.93 -12.28 12.66
N LEU A 169 13.71 -12.34 13.21
CA LEU A 169 12.71 -11.28 13.03
C LEU A 169 13.18 -9.93 13.59
N LYS A 170 13.80 -9.94 14.77
CA LYS A 170 14.38 -8.72 15.37
C LYS A 170 15.54 -8.17 14.54
N LEU A 171 16.41 -9.05 14.05
CA LEU A 171 17.53 -8.67 13.19
C LEU A 171 17.02 -8.00 11.90
N LEU A 172 16.06 -8.63 11.22
CA LEU A 172 15.43 -8.05 10.02
C LEU A 172 14.76 -6.70 10.29
N PHE A 173 14.16 -6.53 11.48
CA PHE A 173 13.55 -5.27 11.86
C PHE A 173 14.58 -4.15 11.99
N VAL A 174 15.69 -4.42 12.68
CA VAL A 174 16.80 -3.47 12.82
C VAL A 174 17.42 -3.17 11.45
N MET A 175 17.64 -4.17 10.61
CA MET A 175 18.16 -3.96 9.25
C MET A 175 17.20 -3.11 8.38
N GLY A 176 15.89 -3.34 8.48
CA GLY A 176 14.88 -2.52 7.80
C GLY A 176 14.89 -1.05 8.26
N LEU A 177 15.05 -0.81 9.57
CA LEU A 177 15.19 0.55 10.10
C LEU A 177 16.45 1.24 9.61
N MET A 178 17.58 0.52 9.64
CA MET A 178 18.88 1.06 9.24
C MET A 178 18.92 1.36 7.74
N THR A 179 18.36 0.49 6.90
CA THR A 179 18.29 0.75 5.44
C THR A 179 17.39 1.94 5.13
N ALA A 180 16.23 2.07 5.78
CA ALA A 180 15.35 3.24 5.62
C ALA A 180 16.01 4.54 6.09
N ALA A 181 16.75 4.51 7.21
CA ALA A 181 17.49 5.67 7.70
C ALA A 181 18.64 6.06 6.76
N TYR A 182 19.39 5.07 6.27
CA TYR A 182 20.48 5.28 5.32
C TYR A 182 19.98 5.92 4.03
N VAL A 183 18.92 5.36 3.44
CA VAL A 183 18.30 5.90 2.23
C VAL A 183 17.79 7.32 2.46
N GLY A 184 17.08 7.57 3.56
CA GLY A 184 16.58 8.91 3.87
C GLY A 184 17.68 9.95 4.08
N TYR A 185 18.84 9.54 4.58
CA TYR A 185 19.99 10.41 4.77
C TYR A 185 20.71 10.71 3.45
N VAL A 186 20.95 9.69 2.63
CA VAL A 186 21.67 9.82 1.35
C VAL A 186 20.84 10.59 0.32
N ASP A 187 19.53 10.32 0.25
CA ASP A 187 18.64 10.94 -0.73
C ASP A 187 18.16 12.33 -0.30
N ASN A 188 18.57 12.83 0.88
CA ASN A 188 18.05 14.06 1.48
C ASN A 188 16.52 14.09 1.49
N PHE A 189 15.92 13.00 1.98
CA PHE A 189 14.48 12.82 1.89
C PHE A 189 13.72 14.02 2.47
N SER A 190 12.82 14.58 1.67
CA SER A 190 11.95 15.68 2.07
C SER A 190 10.54 15.48 1.52
N PHE A 191 9.59 16.26 2.04
CA PHE A 191 8.19 16.21 1.59
C PHE A 191 7.92 16.95 0.29
N TYR A 192 8.96 17.49 -0.35
CA TYR A 192 8.82 18.25 -1.58
C TYR A 192 8.72 17.32 -2.79
N ILE A 193 7.82 17.68 -3.71
CA ILE A 193 7.46 16.86 -4.87
C ILE A 193 8.65 16.61 -5.77
N ASP A 194 9.51 17.61 -6.00
CA ASP A 194 10.72 17.51 -6.81
C ASP A 194 11.72 16.49 -6.22
N VAL A 195 11.98 16.57 -4.92
CA VAL A 195 12.86 15.62 -4.22
C VAL A 195 12.25 14.21 -4.19
N GLN A 196 10.94 14.10 -3.97
CA GLN A 196 10.24 12.81 -3.99
C GLN A 196 10.28 12.14 -5.36
N LEU A 197 10.04 12.90 -6.44
CA LEU A 197 10.08 12.39 -7.81
C LEU A 197 11.49 11.90 -8.18
N GLN A 198 12.54 12.62 -7.78
CA GLN A 198 13.93 12.22 -8.02
C GLN A 198 14.35 10.98 -7.21
N SER A 199 13.78 10.79 -6.02
CA SER A 199 14.12 9.70 -5.10
C SER A 199 13.16 8.51 -5.16
N LEU A 200 12.23 8.43 -6.12
CA LEU A 200 11.24 7.34 -6.18
C LEU A 200 11.87 5.93 -6.22
N ASN A 201 12.92 5.78 -7.02
CA ASN A 201 13.61 4.49 -7.23
C ASN A 201 14.32 3.97 -5.97
N SER A 202 14.70 4.86 -5.06
CA SER A 202 15.47 4.52 -3.85
C SER A 202 14.62 4.59 -2.58
N SER A 203 13.73 5.59 -2.48
CA SER A 203 12.96 5.93 -1.27
C SER A 203 11.48 5.54 -1.31
N TYR A 204 10.95 5.07 -2.45
CA TYR A 204 9.52 4.75 -2.59
C TYR A 204 9.22 3.32 -3.03
N PHE A 205 9.76 2.88 -4.17
CA PHE A 205 9.50 1.57 -4.79
C PHE A 205 10.14 0.36 -4.11
N PRO A 206 11.35 0.47 -3.53
CA PRO A 206 12.00 -0.70 -2.96
C PRO A 206 11.25 -1.29 -1.76
N PHE A 207 11.26 -2.63 -1.67
CA PHE A 207 10.60 -3.33 -0.58
C PHE A 207 11.39 -3.26 0.74
N TRP A 208 12.72 -3.14 0.69
CA TRP A 208 13.58 -3.20 1.88
C TRP A 208 13.34 -2.03 2.85
N ILE A 209 13.07 -0.83 2.33
CA ILE A 209 12.71 0.34 3.16
C ILE A 209 11.33 0.22 3.83
N ARG A 210 10.53 -0.78 3.46
CA ARG A 210 9.19 -1.07 4.03
C ARG A 210 9.18 -2.33 4.88
N MET A 211 10.34 -2.94 5.08
CA MET A 211 10.47 -4.15 5.89
C MET A 211 10.10 -3.91 7.36
N ALA A 212 10.47 -2.75 7.92
CA ALA A 212 10.17 -2.39 9.30
C ALA A 212 8.65 -2.33 9.61
N PRO A 213 7.81 -1.56 8.89
CA PRO A 213 6.37 -1.54 9.15
C PRO A 213 5.68 -2.91 8.94
N TYR A 214 6.14 -3.71 7.96
CA TYR A 214 5.64 -5.08 7.79
C TYR A 214 5.93 -5.94 9.03
N LEU A 215 7.15 -5.87 9.57
CA LEU A 215 7.56 -6.60 10.77
C LEU A 215 6.85 -6.12 12.04
N VAL A 216 6.51 -4.84 12.15
CA VAL A 216 5.62 -4.34 13.21
C VAL A 216 4.26 -5.05 13.13
N GLY A 217 3.71 -5.21 11.92
CA GLY A 217 2.53 -6.03 11.67
C GLY A 217 2.68 -7.48 12.17
N VAL A 218 3.78 -8.14 11.82
CA VAL A 218 4.10 -9.52 12.27
C VAL A 218 4.15 -9.59 13.81
N GLY A 219 4.85 -8.66 14.45
CA GLY A 219 4.91 -8.56 15.91
C GLY A 219 3.54 -8.35 16.54
N GLY A 220 2.71 -7.50 15.94
CA GLY A 220 1.32 -7.28 16.33
C GLY A 220 0.46 -8.54 16.24
N GLY A 221 0.59 -9.32 15.17
CA GLY A 221 -0.13 -10.58 14.99
C GLY A 221 0.31 -11.65 16.00
N LEU A 222 1.61 -11.75 16.27
CA LEU A 222 2.15 -12.64 17.31
C LEU A 222 1.65 -12.25 18.70
N LEU A 223 1.64 -10.94 19.01
CA LEU A 223 1.09 -10.41 20.26
C LEU A 223 -0.41 -10.75 20.37
N TYR A 224 -1.19 -10.46 19.34
CA TYR A 224 -2.62 -10.77 19.31
C TYR A 224 -2.88 -12.26 19.54
N ASN A 225 -2.14 -13.15 18.87
CA ASN A 225 -2.26 -14.60 19.04
C ASN A 225 -1.95 -15.06 20.48
N LYS A 226 -0.96 -14.45 21.16
CA LYS A 226 -0.65 -14.74 22.57
C LYS A 226 -1.71 -14.23 23.55
N LEU A 227 -2.43 -13.19 23.16
CA LEU A 227 -3.49 -12.56 23.96
C LEU A 227 -4.85 -13.21 23.73
N GLN A 228 -5.07 -13.91 22.60
CA GLN A 228 -6.32 -14.62 22.30
C GLN A 228 -6.77 -15.50 23.48
N GLY A 229 -8.02 -15.33 23.89
CA GLY A 229 -8.62 -16.05 25.02
C GLY A 229 -8.39 -15.41 26.40
N LYS A 230 -7.56 -14.37 26.50
CA LYS A 230 -7.36 -13.61 27.75
C LYS A 230 -8.27 -12.38 27.78
N LYS A 231 -8.87 -12.11 28.95
CA LYS A 231 -9.55 -10.83 29.18
C LYS A 231 -8.49 -9.74 29.40
N LEU A 232 -8.22 -8.96 28.37
CA LEU A 232 -7.42 -7.75 28.51
C LEU A 232 -8.25 -6.68 29.21
N VAL A 233 -7.87 -6.32 30.43
CA VAL A 233 -8.43 -5.15 31.12
C VAL A 233 -7.46 -4.00 30.89
N LEU A 234 -7.69 -3.23 29.82
CA LEU A 234 -6.92 -2.02 29.55
C LEU A 234 -7.48 -0.86 30.36
N ASN A 235 -6.61 -0.13 31.07
CA ASN A 235 -7.00 1.08 31.78
C ASN A 235 -7.47 2.13 30.77
N ARG A 236 -8.68 2.69 30.97
CA ARG A 236 -9.26 3.73 30.10
C ARG A 236 -8.34 4.97 29.99
N PHE A 237 -7.57 5.26 31.03
CA PHE A 237 -6.58 6.35 31.02
C PHE A 237 -5.43 6.09 30.04
N LEU A 238 -4.84 4.89 30.09
CA LEU A 238 -3.79 4.47 29.16
C LEU A 238 -4.28 4.43 27.71
N MET A 239 -5.53 4.00 27.50
CA MET A 239 -6.17 4.03 26.19
C MET A 239 -6.27 5.45 25.62
N ASN A 240 -6.73 6.41 26.43
CA ASN A 240 -6.86 7.79 25.99
C ASN A 240 -5.49 8.44 25.70
N ILE A 241 -4.47 8.15 26.52
CA ILE A 241 -3.10 8.61 26.26
C ILE A 241 -2.59 8.08 24.93
N LEU A 242 -2.80 6.80 24.63
CA LEU A 242 -2.35 6.21 23.37
C LEU A 242 -3.08 6.78 22.16
N TRP A 243 -4.39 7.06 22.27
CA TRP A 243 -5.13 7.78 21.22
C TRP A 243 -4.65 9.21 21.02
N ILE A 244 -4.36 9.95 22.11
CA ILE A 244 -3.81 11.30 22.03
C ILE A 244 -2.40 11.28 21.44
N PHE A 245 -1.57 10.30 21.79
CA PHE A 245 -0.25 10.13 21.23
C PHE A 245 -0.31 9.88 19.71
N ILE A 246 -1.27 9.08 19.24
CA ILE A 246 -1.51 8.86 17.82
C ILE A 246 -1.91 10.16 17.11
N LEU A 247 -2.80 10.96 17.72
CA LEU A 247 -3.22 12.25 17.16
C LEU A 247 -2.06 13.26 17.12
N ILE A 248 -1.23 13.30 18.15
CA ILE A 248 -0.04 14.16 18.21
C ILE A 248 0.98 13.71 17.17
N LEU A 249 1.23 12.40 17.04
CA LEU A 249 2.11 11.86 16.01
C LEU A 249 1.58 12.21 14.62
N GLY A 250 0.29 11.98 14.34
CA GLY A 250 -0.34 12.37 13.09
C GLY A 250 -0.23 13.87 12.79
N GLY A 251 -0.46 14.72 13.82
CA GLY A 251 -0.31 16.17 13.73
C GLY A 251 1.13 16.63 13.51
N PHE A 252 2.11 15.94 14.11
CA PHE A 252 3.53 16.17 13.91
C PHE A 252 3.96 15.81 12.48
N LEU A 253 3.55 14.62 12.01
CA LEU A 253 3.79 14.17 10.63
C LEU A 253 3.11 15.10 9.61
N TYR A 254 1.99 15.73 9.96
CA TYR A 254 1.32 16.74 9.14
C TYR A 254 2.09 18.08 9.15
N SER A 255 2.48 18.56 10.33
CA SER A 255 3.20 19.83 10.51
C SER A 255 4.58 19.82 9.85
N SER A 256 5.27 18.68 9.90
CA SER A 256 6.58 18.50 9.28
C SER A 256 6.57 18.59 7.77
N GLN A 257 5.40 18.40 7.14
CA GLN A 257 5.24 18.54 5.70
C GLN A 257 5.17 20.01 5.26
N ASN A 258 4.82 20.92 6.19
CA ASN A 258 4.61 22.34 5.90
C ASN A 258 5.85 23.21 6.14
N HIS A 259 6.88 22.68 6.81
CA HIS A 259 8.11 23.42 7.09
C HIS A 259 9.25 22.93 6.21
N ARG A 260 9.89 23.87 5.50
CA ARG A 260 11.09 23.63 4.68
C ARG A 260 12.30 23.37 5.57
N THR A 261 12.34 22.17 6.13
CA THR A 261 13.50 21.68 6.86
C THR A 261 14.31 20.85 5.88
N GLU A 262 15.40 21.40 5.37
CA GLU A 262 16.40 20.68 4.56
C GLU A 262 17.30 19.78 5.44
N ASP A 263 16.79 19.37 6.61
CA ASP A 263 17.55 18.57 7.56
C ASP A 263 17.50 17.09 7.17
N ARG A 264 18.66 16.59 6.73
CA ARG A 264 18.87 15.19 6.34
C ARG A 264 18.57 14.22 7.48
N ILE A 265 18.81 14.64 8.72
CA ILE A 265 18.56 13.82 9.91
C ILE A 265 17.06 13.65 10.11
N PHE A 266 16.29 14.72 9.88
CA PHE A 266 14.85 14.69 9.97
C PHE A 266 14.23 13.75 8.93
N GLY A 267 14.68 13.83 7.67
CA GLY A 267 14.24 12.92 6.60
C GLY A 267 14.56 11.44 6.89
N ALA A 268 15.77 11.16 7.36
CA ALA A 268 16.20 9.82 7.76
C ALA A 268 15.40 9.26 8.95
N ALA A 269 15.18 10.08 9.98
CA ALA A 269 14.38 9.72 11.15
C ALA A 269 12.91 9.47 10.75
N PHE A 270 12.38 10.25 9.82
CA PHE A 270 11.02 10.08 9.36
C PHE A 270 10.83 8.78 8.57
N LEU A 271 11.70 8.48 7.59
CA LEU A 271 11.58 7.26 6.79
C LEU A 271 11.74 5.98 7.64
N SER A 272 12.60 6.02 8.66
CA SER A 272 12.83 4.87 9.54
C SER A 272 11.79 4.77 10.67
N LEU A 273 11.73 5.77 11.56
CA LEU A 273 10.91 5.76 12.76
C LEU A 273 9.48 6.19 12.47
N GLY A 274 9.27 7.22 11.65
CA GLY A 274 7.94 7.73 11.33
C GLY A 274 7.03 6.65 10.74
N ARG A 275 7.51 5.92 9.72
CA ARG A 275 6.78 4.78 9.11
C ARG A 275 6.51 3.65 10.10
N SER A 276 7.47 3.35 10.98
CA SER A 276 7.33 2.30 11.98
C SER A 276 6.33 2.68 13.09
N LEU A 277 6.35 3.93 13.55
CA LEU A 277 5.40 4.45 14.53
C LEU A 277 3.97 4.49 13.95
N TRP A 278 3.84 4.80 12.66
CA TRP A 278 2.57 4.67 11.95
C TRP A 278 2.08 3.22 11.92
N ALA A 279 2.94 2.25 11.62
CA ALA A 279 2.59 0.83 11.68
C ALA A 279 2.16 0.38 13.09
N VAL A 280 2.83 0.88 14.15
CA VAL A 280 2.46 0.59 15.54
C VAL A 280 1.05 1.11 15.85
N THR A 281 0.73 2.31 15.36
CA THR A 281 -0.60 2.91 15.47
C THR A 281 -1.68 2.04 14.85
N ILE A 282 -1.42 1.49 13.66
CA ILE A 282 -2.35 0.59 12.96
C ILE A 282 -2.54 -0.72 13.74
N VAL A 283 -1.44 -1.35 14.19
CA VAL A 283 -1.51 -2.57 15.01
C VAL A 283 -2.31 -2.33 16.29
N TRP A 284 -2.04 -1.22 16.97
CA TRP A 284 -2.78 -0.81 18.17
C TRP A 284 -4.27 -0.67 17.87
N TRP A 285 -4.62 -0.02 16.77
CA TRP A 285 -6.01 0.14 16.36
C TRP A 285 -6.70 -1.20 16.07
N ILE A 286 -6.04 -2.12 15.36
CA ILE A 286 -6.56 -3.47 15.09
C ILE A 286 -6.81 -4.22 16.40
N VAL A 287 -5.81 -4.25 17.30
CA VAL A 287 -5.89 -5.00 18.56
C VAL A 287 -6.97 -4.41 19.47
N THR A 288 -6.98 -3.11 19.70
CA THR A 288 -7.98 -2.47 20.58
C THR A 288 -9.40 -2.63 20.08
N THR A 289 -9.62 -2.55 18.77
CA THR A 289 -10.94 -2.79 18.16
C THR A 289 -11.36 -4.24 18.36
N ALA A 290 -10.46 -5.20 18.19
CA ALA A 290 -10.74 -6.63 18.39
C ALA A 290 -11.15 -6.97 19.84
N TYR A 291 -10.64 -6.25 20.85
CA TYR A 291 -11.02 -6.41 22.26
C TYR A 291 -12.19 -5.52 22.70
N GLY A 292 -12.82 -4.78 21.79
CA GLY A 292 -13.99 -3.92 22.10
C GLY A 292 -13.64 -2.54 22.66
N TYR A 293 -12.37 -2.16 22.68
CA TYR A 293 -11.88 -0.84 23.14
C TYR A 293 -11.75 0.19 22.01
N GLY A 294 -12.27 -0.08 20.82
CA GLY A 294 -12.14 0.81 19.64
C GLY A 294 -12.99 2.09 19.67
N GLY A 295 -13.86 2.27 20.68
CA GLY A 295 -14.68 3.48 20.83
C GLY A 295 -15.64 3.73 19.65
N VAL A 296 -15.78 5.00 19.24
CA VAL A 296 -16.61 5.39 18.08
C VAL A 296 -16.02 4.86 16.78
N ILE A 297 -14.70 5.04 16.60
CA ILE A 297 -13.98 4.65 15.38
C ILE A 297 -14.08 3.14 15.15
N GLY A 298 -13.87 2.33 16.20
CA GLY A 298 -14.02 0.88 16.13
C GLY A 298 -15.44 0.44 15.77
N ARG A 299 -16.48 1.16 16.22
CA ARG A 299 -17.87 0.89 15.80
C ARG A 299 -18.09 1.17 14.32
N ILE A 300 -17.54 2.28 13.81
CA ILE A 300 -17.63 2.64 12.39
C ILE A 300 -16.92 1.57 11.55
N CYS A 301 -15.67 1.21 11.87
CA CYS A 301 -14.91 0.22 11.12
C CYS A 301 -15.49 -1.21 11.19
N SER A 302 -16.17 -1.55 12.28
CA SER A 302 -16.82 -2.87 12.45
C SER A 302 -18.20 -2.96 11.81
N TYR A 303 -18.65 -1.88 11.14
CA TYR A 303 -19.98 -1.84 10.54
C TYR A 303 -20.10 -2.78 9.34
N LYS A 304 -21.20 -3.53 9.26
CA LYS A 304 -21.38 -4.59 8.25
C LYS A 304 -21.39 -4.08 6.81
N CYS A 305 -21.72 -2.82 6.57
CA CYS A 305 -21.68 -2.22 5.23
C CYS A 305 -20.27 -2.19 4.63
N TRP A 306 -19.21 -2.24 5.43
CA TRP A 306 -17.83 -2.31 4.92
C TRP A 306 -17.45 -3.68 4.37
N ILE A 307 -18.19 -4.75 4.71
CA ILE A 307 -17.90 -6.12 4.25
C ILE A 307 -17.89 -6.20 2.71
N PRO A 308 -18.94 -5.81 1.96
CA PRO A 308 -18.91 -5.88 0.50
C PRO A 308 -17.79 -5.02 -0.10
N ILE A 309 -17.56 -3.81 0.42
CA ILE A 309 -16.51 -2.89 -0.04
C ILE A 309 -15.11 -3.51 0.17
N SER A 310 -14.88 -4.12 1.32
CA SER A 310 -13.61 -4.79 1.63
C SER A 310 -13.32 -5.97 0.69
N ARG A 311 -14.37 -6.66 0.21
CA ARG A 311 -14.22 -7.79 -0.73
C ARG A 311 -13.84 -7.34 -2.14
N ILE A 312 -14.25 -6.15 -2.56
CA ILE A 312 -13.89 -5.59 -3.88
C ILE A 312 -12.63 -4.72 -3.83
N SER A 313 -12.07 -4.45 -2.65
CA SER A 313 -10.94 -3.52 -2.45
C SER A 313 -9.74 -3.79 -3.35
N TYR A 314 -9.39 -5.05 -3.59
CA TYR A 314 -8.29 -5.41 -4.47
C TYR A 314 -8.61 -5.08 -5.94
N SER A 315 -9.77 -5.51 -6.42
CA SER A 315 -10.29 -5.13 -7.74
C SER A 315 -10.38 -3.60 -7.90
N THR A 316 -10.74 -2.86 -6.85
CA THR A 316 -10.74 -1.39 -6.84
C THR A 316 -9.37 -0.78 -6.98
N CYS A 317 -8.34 -1.36 -6.37
CA CYS A 317 -6.97 -0.86 -6.54
C CYS A 317 -6.49 -1.02 -7.99
N LEU A 318 -6.81 -2.16 -8.63
CA LEU A 318 -6.44 -2.42 -10.03
C LEU A 318 -7.22 -1.52 -10.99
N MET A 319 -8.55 -1.47 -10.84
CA MET A 319 -9.41 -0.68 -11.73
C MET A 319 -9.16 0.82 -11.58
N ASN A 320 -8.73 1.30 -10.42
CA ASN A 320 -8.45 2.72 -10.20
C ASN A 320 -7.51 3.30 -11.28
N GLN A 321 -6.37 2.67 -11.53
CA GLN A 321 -5.45 3.17 -12.57
C GLN A 321 -6.04 3.03 -13.97
N LEU A 322 -6.65 1.89 -14.29
CA LEU A 322 -7.19 1.63 -15.62
C LEU A 322 -8.25 2.66 -16.02
N VAL A 323 -9.16 2.98 -15.10
CA VAL A 323 -10.24 3.94 -15.31
C VAL A 323 -9.69 5.34 -15.44
N LEU A 324 -8.79 5.75 -14.53
CA LEU A 324 -8.22 7.09 -14.59
C LEU A 324 -7.36 7.30 -15.83
N TYR A 325 -6.56 6.29 -16.22
CA TYR A 325 -5.77 6.33 -17.46
C TYR A 325 -6.68 6.45 -18.68
N GLY A 326 -7.72 5.62 -18.77
CA GLY A 326 -8.67 5.65 -19.87
C GLY A 326 -9.41 6.99 -19.97
N ILE A 327 -9.87 7.56 -18.86
CA ILE A 327 -10.55 8.86 -18.84
C ILE A 327 -9.59 9.99 -19.21
N GLY A 328 -8.37 9.98 -18.66
CA GLY A 328 -7.36 10.99 -18.93
C GLY A 328 -6.97 11.03 -20.40
N MET A 329 -6.65 9.86 -20.98
CA MET A 329 -6.20 9.75 -22.36
C MET A 329 -7.33 9.91 -23.40
N ALA A 330 -8.59 9.62 -23.02
CA ALA A 330 -9.74 9.83 -23.89
C ALA A 330 -10.24 11.29 -23.92
N SER A 331 -9.76 12.16 -23.03
CA SER A 331 -10.18 13.56 -23.03
C SER A 331 -9.57 14.30 -24.21
N ASP A 332 -10.37 15.08 -24.94
CA ASP A 332 -9.89 15.99 -25.99
C ASP A 332 -9.49 17.36 -25.44
N LYS A 333 -9.89 17.67 -24.20
CA LYS A 333 -9.63 18.96 -23.55
C LYS A 333 -8.71 18.81 -22.34
N PRO A 334 -7.84 19.80 -22.08
CA PRO A 334 -7.04 19.79 -20.87
C PRO A 334 -7.95 19.94 -19.66
N PHE A 335 -7.56 19.32 -18.55
CA PHE A 335 -8.25 19.47 -17.28
C PHE A 335 -7.93 20.85 -16.70
N HIS A 336 -8.97 21.54 -16.22
CA HIS A 336 -8.78 22.78 -15.48
C HIS A 336 -8.77 22.49 -13.98
N TYR A 337 -7.70 22.88 -13.30
CA TYR A 337 -7.59 22.68 -11.86
C TYR A 337 -8.36 23.76 -11.10
N ASP A 338 -9.51 23.39 -10.53
CA ASP A 338 -10.24 24.18 -9.54
C ASP A 338 -10.76 23.28 -8.41
N VAL A 339 -10.76 23.77 -7.17
CA VAL A 339 -10.97 22.95 -5.95
C VAL A 339 -12.38 22.33 -5.93
N LEU A 340 -13.42 23.14 -6.17
CA LEU A 340 -14.81 22.70 -6.06
C LEU A 340 -15.23 21.75 -7.21
N PRO A 341 -14.96 22.07 -8.49
CA PRO A 341 -15.22 21.16 -9.59
C PRO A 341 -14.44 19.84 -9.48
N ASN A 342 -13.17 19.89 -9.05
CA ASN A 342 -12.38 18.66 -8.86
C ASN A 342 -12.91 17.78 -7.74
N LEU A 343 -13.50 18.35 -6.67
CA LEU A 343 -14.14 17.55 -5.63
C LEU A 343 -15.35 16.76 -6.18
N ILE A 344 -16.14 17.38 -7.05
CA ILE A 344 -17.30 16.73 -7.69
C ILE A 344 -16.83 15.65 -8.66
N LEU A 345 -15.84 15.96 -9.50
CA LEU A 345 -15.22 14.99 -10.42
C LEU A 345 -14.63 13.80 -9.65
N PHE A 346 -13.98 14.05 -8.51
CA PHE A 346 -13.47 13.01 -7.64
C PHE A 346 -14.56 12.05 -7.15
N MET A 347 -15.69 12.57 -6.68
CA MET A 347 -16.82 11.73 -6.27
C MET A 347 -17.36 10.90 -7.46
N GLY A 348 -17.44 11.51 -8.64
CA GLY A 348 -17.83 10.83 -9.88
C GLY A 348 -16.89 9.68 -10.23
N TYR A 349 -15.58 9.92 -10.23
CA TYR A 349 -14.57 8.88 -10.49
C TYR A 349 -14.59 7.79 -9.43
N ALA A 350 -14.74 8.12 -8.16
CA ALA A 350 -14.82 7.12 -7.08
C ALA A 350 -16.01 6.18 -7.29
N ILE A 351 -17.19 6.71 -7.63
CA ILE A 351 -18.38 5.88 -7.91
C ILE A 351 -18.16 5.02 -9.16
N ALA A 352 -17.63 5.60 -10.24
CA ALA A 352 -17.36 4.87 -11.48
C ALA A 352 -16.36 3.73 -11.27
N ILE A 353 -15.27 3.99 -10.54
CA ILE A 353 -14.26 2.99 -10.19
C ILE A 353 -14.90 1.89 -9.36
N LEU A 354 -15.66 2.21 -8.30
CA LEU A 354 -16.32 1.19 -7.47
C LEU A 354 -17.29 0.32 -8.29
N PHE A 355 -18.06 0.92 -9.20
CA PHE A 355 -18.97 0.19 -10.07
C PHE A 355 -18.24 -0.76 -11.03
N LEU A 356 -17.21 -0.27 -11.72
CA LEU A 356 -16.40 -1.08 -12.64
C LEU A 356 -15.61 -2.17 -11.89
N SER A 357 -15.16 -1.87 -10.66
CA SER A 357 -14.51 -2.85 -9.78
C SER A 357 -15.44 -4.00 -9.40
N LEU A 358 -16.72 -3.71 -9.20
CA LEU A 358 -17.71 -4.74 -8.91
C LEU A 358 -17.88 -5.68 -10.11
N ILE A 359 -18.00 -5.13 -11.32
CA ILE A 359 -18.07 -5.90 -12.57
C ILE A 359 -16.81 -6.76 -12.73
N PHE A 360 -15.63 -6.14 -12.57
CA PHE A 360 -14.35 -6.82 -12.68
C PHE A 360 -14.21 -7.97 -11.68
N ASN A 361 -14.61 -7.77 -10.42
CA ASN A 361 -14.56 -8.81 -9.40
C ASN A 361 -15.47 -10.00 -9.74
N VAL A 362 -16.70 -9.73 -10.20
CA VAL A 362 -17.66 -10.78 -10.60
C VAL A 362 -17.15 -11.59 -11.79
N LEU A 363 -16.46 -10.96 -12.73
CA LEU A 363 -15.93 -11.65 -13.92
C LEU A 363 -14.67 -12.46 -13.63
N PHE A 364 -13.72 -11.89 -12.87
CA PHE A 364 -12.37 -12.45 -12.78
C PHE A 364 -11.94 -12.92 -11.39
N GLU A 365 -12.52 -12.41 -10.30
CA GLU A 365 -12.05 -12.74 -8.95
C GLU A 365 -12.97 -13.77 -8.27
N PHE A 366 -14.30 -13.58 -8.32
CA PHE A 366 -15.27 -14.47 -7.69
C PHE A 366 -15.29 -15.92 -8.23
N PRO A 367 -15.26 -16.17 -9.55
CA PRO A 367 -15.30 -17.54 -10.09
C PRO A 367 -14.12 -18.36 -9.61
N PHE A 368 -12.93 -17.76 -9.59
CA PHE A 368 -11.70 -18.43 -9.23
C PHE A 368 -11.56 -18.66 -7.73
N ILE A 369 -11.98 -17.70 -6.89
CA ILE A 369 -12.02 -17.93 -5.44
C ILE A 369 -12.93 -19.11 -5.09
N ARG A 370 -14.04 -19.30 -5.82
CA ARG A 370 -14.91 -20.48 -5.63
C ARG A 370 -14.23 -21.76 -6.09
N LEU A 371 -13.57 -21.76 -7.25
CA LEU A 371 -12.82 -22.91 -7.74
C LEU A 371 -11.73 -23.36 -6.76
N ILE A 372 -10.93 -22.42 -6.24
CA ILE A 372 -9.87 -22.72 -5.26
C ILE A 372 -10.41 -23.28 -3.93
N LYS A 373 -11.68 -23.03 -3.59
CA LYS A 373 -12.31 -23.60 -2.39
C LYS A 373 -12.89 -25.00 -2.60
N LEU A 374 -13.09 -25.41 -3.85
CA LEU A 374 -13.63 -26.73 -4.19
C LEU A 374 -12.54 -27.81 -4.25
N PHE A 375 -11.28 -27.41 -4.44
CA PHE A 375 -10.09 -28.26 -4.40
C PHE A 375 -9.28 -27.98 -3.13
#